data_AF-A0A2A9MCU5-F1
#
_entry.id   AF-A0A2A9MCU5-F1
#
_cell.length_a   1.000
_cell.length_b   1.000
_cell.length_c   1.000
_cell.angle_alpha   90.00
_cell.angle_beta   90.00
_cell.angle_gamma   90.00
#
_symmetry.space_group_name_H-M   'P 1'
#
loop_
_entity.id
_entity.type
_entity.pdbx_description
1 polymer ?
#
loop_
_entity_poly.entity_id
_entity_poly.type
_entity_poly.pdbx_seq_one_letter_code
_entity_poly.pdbx_strand_id
1 'polypeptide(L)'
;MAVPTVPASQWSALLYAPPSTPANPSVDALSKMQLDDLHYSRQMLLCRGSGYSFEQCKRMAQPDARVTPENPAEQLYKEEALAAIACLAQRDGGKDEQCRYYIERLYELANKKKAPEPSMVSRAGTLAYKVLGIYKKSESAPAQ
;
A
#
# COMPACT_ATOMS: atom_id res chain seq x y z
N MET A 1 5.92 -12.55 -29.11
CA MET A 1 6.02 -14.01 -28.92
C MET A 1 4.74 -14.48 -28.26
N ALA A 2 4.11 -15.55 -28.74
CA ALA A 2 2.91 -16.10 -28.09
C ALA A 2 3.30 -16.77 -26.76
N VAL A 3 2.48 -16.60 -25.74
CA VAL A 3 2.70 -17.26 -24.43
C VAL A 3 2.26 -18.72 -24.56
N PRO A 4 3.14 -19.71 -24.31
CA PRO A 4 2.79 -21.12 -24.41
C PRO A 4 1.78 -21.52 -23.32
N THR A 5 0.99 -22.56 -23.59
CA THR A 5 0.06 -23.13 -22.61
C THR A 5 0.82 -23.70 -21.40
N VAL A 6 0.39 -23.34 -20.19
CA VAL A 6 0.99 -23.87 -18.95
C VAL A 6 0.31 -25.18 -18.56
N PRO A 7 1.03 -26.31 -18.48
CA PRO A 7 0.45 -27.60 -18.09
C PRO A 7 0.01 -27.61 -16.62
N ALA A 8 -0.98 -28.45 -16.29
CA ALA A 8 -1.56 -28.54 -14.94
C ALA A 8 -0.52 -28.83 -13.85
N SER A 9 0.54 -29.59 -14.17
CA SER A 9 1.63 -29.90 -13.25
C SER A 9 2.43 -28.68 -12.80
N GLN A 10 2.30 -27.53 -13.48
CA GLN A 10 3.02 -26.29 -13.17
C GLN A 10 2.12 -25.22 -12.53
N TRP A 11 0.84 -25.49 -12.31
CA TRP A 11 -0.09 -24.48 -11.80
C TRP A 11 0.24 -23.99 -10.40
N SER A 12 0.74 -24.85 -9.51
CA SER A 12 1.18 -24.44 -8.17
C SER A 12 2.28 -23.38 -8.23
N ALA A 13 3.26 -23.56 -9.13
CA ALA A 13 4.30 -22.57 -9.37
C ALA A 13 3.72 -21.30 -10.01
N LEU A 14 2.79 -21.44 -10.96
CA LEU A 14 2.14 -20.32 -11.63
C LEU A 14 1.38 -19.40 -10.67
N LEU A 15 0.78 -19.95 -9.60
CA LEU A 15 0.04 -19.18 -8.59
C LEU A 15 0.94 -18.22 -7.80
N TYR A 16 2.18 -18.61 -7.52
CA TYR A 16 3.12 -17.82 -6.71
C TYR A 16 4.24 -17.18 -7.52
N ALA A 17 4.35 -17.50 -8.82
CA ALA A 17 5.26 -16.89 -9.78
C ALA A 17 4.54 -16.66 -11.12
N PRO A 18 3.55 -15.76 -11.16
CA PRO A 18 2.76 -15.51 -12.37
C PRO A 18 3.60 -14.83 -13.46
N PRO A 19 3.21 -14.96 -14.74
CA PRO A 19 3.87 -14.25 -15.84
C PRO A 19 3.65 -12.74 -15.71
N SER A 20 4.57 -11.96 -16.28
CA SER A 20 4.44 -10.51 -16.29
C SER A 20 3.23 -10.04 -17.11
N THR A 21 2.47 -9.13 -16.53
CA THR A 21 1.33 -8.42 -17.14
C THR A 21 1.49 -6.91 -16.91
N PRO A 22 0.69 -6.07 -17.58
CA PRO A 22 0.67 -4.63 -17.28
C PRO A 22 0.25 -4.28 -15.83
N ALA A 23 -0.40 -5.21 -15.11
CA ALA A 23 -0.88 -5.03 -13.74
C ALA A 23 -0.42 -6.20 -12.86
N ASN A 24 0.88 -6.24 -12.58
CA ASN A 24 1.47 -7.30 -11.76
C ASN A 24 1.05 -7.18 -10.29
N PRO A 25 0.79 -8.31 -9.60
CA PRO A 25 0.75 -8.33 -8.15
C PRO A 25 2.16 -8.20 -7.56
N SER A 26 2.25 -7.92 -6.26
CA SER A 26 3.52 -8.03 -5.53
C SER A 26 3.83 -9.51 -5.27
N VAL A 27 4.68 -10.10 -6.11
CA VAL A 27 5.03 -11.54 -6.07
C VAL A 27 5.58 -11.95 -4.70
N ASP A 28 6.45 -11.12 -4.11
CA ASP A 28 7.03 -11.35 -2.77
C ASP A 28 6.00 -11.30 -1.62
N ALA A 29 4.83 -10.73 -1.87
CA ALA A 29 3.73 -10.64 -0.91
C ALA A 29 2.60 -11.65 -1.17
N LEU A 30 2.62 -12.39 -2.28
CA LEU A 30 1.58 -13.38 -2.59
C LEU A 30 1.47 -14.46 -1.51
N SER A 31 2.57 -14.88 -0.89
CA SER A 31 2.53 -15.84 0.22
C SER A 31 2.00 -15.26 1.53
N LYS A 32 1.84 -13.93 1.62
CA LYS A 32 1.36 -13.22 2.81
C LYS A 32 -0.12 -12.86 2.73
N MET A 33 -0.77 -13.06 1.58
CA MET A 33 -2.21 -12.83 1.47
C MET A 33 -2.96 -13.84 2.33
N GLN A 34 -3.76 -13.34 3.27
CA GLN A 34 -4.53 -14.16 4.19
C GLN A 34 -5.92 -13.56 4.37
N LEU A 35 -6.91 -14.44 4.51
CA LEU A 35 -8.26 -14.14 4.92
C LEU A 35 -8.78 -15.36 5.66
N ASP A 36 -9.06 -15.22 6.96
CA ASP A 36 -9.49 -16.35 7.80
C ASP A 36 -11.01 -16.46 7.86
N ASP A 37 -11.56 -17.37 7.04
CA ASP A 37 -12.99 -17.69 6.99
C ASP A 37 -13.54 -18.20 8.35
N LEU A 38 -12.66 -18.67 9.24
CA LEU A 38 -13.02 -19.23 10.54
C LEU A 38 -12.85 -18.21 11.67
N HIS A 39 -12.44 -16.97 11.40
CA HIS A 39 -12.16 -15.96 12.43
C HIS A 39 -13.31 -15.78 13.42
N TYR A 40 -14.49 -15.40 12.94
CA TYR A 40 -15.65 -15.16 13.80
C TYR A 40 -16.22 -16.43 14.43
N SER A 41 -16.20 -17.54 13.70
CA SER A 41 -16.64 -18.86 14.21
C SER A 41 -15.78 -19.27 15.41
N ARG A 42 -14.45 -19.13 15.29
CA ARG A 42 -13.49 -19.43 16.34
C ARG A 42 -13.60 -18.44 17.49
N GLN A 43 -13.73 -17.13 17.23
CA GLN A 43 -13.94 -16.12 18.26
C GLN A 43 -15.21 -16.39 19.08
N MET A 44 -16.32 -16.71 18.41
CA MET A 44 -17.58 -17.05 19.07
C MET A 44 -17.45 -18.32 19.93
N LEU A 45 -16.82 -19.37 19.40
CA LEU A 45 -16.60 -20.62 20.14
C LEU A 45 -15.81 -20.38 21.43
N LEU A 46 -14.70 -19.63 21.35
CA LEU A 46 -13.87 -19.29 22.50
C LEU A 46 -14.63 -18.43 23.51
N CYS A 47 -15.37 -17.43 23.03
CA CYS A 47 -16.14 -16.53 23.88
C CYS A 47 -17.30 -17.24 24.62
N ARG A 48 -18.00 -18.17 23.95
CA ARG A 48 -19.02 -19.00 24.60
C ARG A 48 -18.39 -20.01 25.56
N GLY A 49 -17.24 -20.57 25.21
CA GLY A 49 -16.46 -21.46 26.08
C GLY A 49 -15.97 -20.80 27.37
N SER A 50 -15.72 -19.48 27.33
CA SER A 50 -15.39 -18.70 28.53
C SER A 50 -16.62 -18.22 29.32
N GLY A 51 -17.84 -18.62 28.93
CA GLY A 51 -19.07 -18.38 29.69
C GLY A 51 -19.85 -17.10 29.34
N TYR A 52 -19.44 -16.35 28.31
CA TYR A 52 -20.21 -15.17 27.88
C TYR A 52 -21.50 -15.56 27.14
N SER A 53 -22.49 -14.66 27.17
CA SER A 53 -23.69 -14.79 26.36
C SER A 53 -23.41 -14.45 24.89
N PHE A 54 -24.30 -14.88 24.00
CA PHE A 54 -24.20 -14.58 22.57
C PHE A 54 -24.10 -13.07 22.27
N GLU A 55 -24.91 -12.24 22.95
CA GLU A 55 -24.89 -10.78 22.76
C GLU A 55 -23.66 -10.10 23.37
N GLN A 56 -23.05 -10.70 24.40
CA GLN A 56 -21.74 -10.24 24.88
C GLN A 56 -20.66 -10.56 23.83
N CYS A 57 -20.64 -11.78 23.30
CA CYS A 57 -19.67 -12.18 22.28
C CYS A 57 -19.76 -11.33 21.01
N LYS A 58 -20.98 -10.99 20.55
CA LYS A 58 -21.16 -10.09 19.40
C LYS A 58 -20.61 -8.69 19.66
N ARG A 59 -20.80 -8.13 20.87
CA ARG A 59 -20.27 -6.81 21.23
C ARG A 59 -18.75 -6.79 21.37
N MET A 60 -18.16 -7.92 21.76
CA MET A 60 -16.72 -8.10 21.86
C MET A 60 -16.06 -8.54 20.55
N ALA A 61 -16.85 -8.86 19.52
CA ALA A 61 -16.35 -9.27 18.23
C ALA A 61 -15.51 -8.14 17.62
N GLN A 62 -14.35 -8.50 17.08
CA GLN A 62 -13.44 -7.57 16.41
C GLN A 62 -13.14 -8.15 15.02
N PRO A 63 -12.94 -7.30 14.00
CA PRO A 63 -12.49 -7.78 12.70
C PRO A 63 -11.12 -8.47 12.81
N ASP A 64 -10.84 -9.38 11.87
CA ASP A 64 -9.54 -10.04 11.83
C ASP A 64 -8.44 -9.03 11.47
N ALA A 65 -7.33 -9.09 12.22
CA ALA A 65 -6.14 -8.31 11.93
C ALA A 65 -5.13 -9.08 11.06
N ARG A 66 -5.31 -10.40 10.90
CA ARG A 66 -4.42 -11.27 10.11
C ARG A 66 -4.81 -11.30 8.63
N VAL A 67 -5.10 -10.14 8.08
CA VAL A 67 -5.45 -9.95 6.67
C VAL A 67 -4.21 -9.60 5.84
N THR A 68 -4.36 -9.58 4.52
CA THR A 68 -3.32 -9.08 3.60
C THR A 68 -2.82 -7.70 4.05
N PRO A 69 -1.49 -7.48 4.17
CA PRO A 69 -0.95 -6.20 4.60
C PRO A 69 -1.39 -5.04 3.69
N GLU A 70 -1.62 -3.88 4.28
CA GLU A 70 -1.92 -2.63 3.58
C GLU A 70 -0.77 -2.23 2.63
N ASN A 71 -1.11 -1.57 1.52
CA ASN A 71 -0.10 -1.11 0.57
C ASN A 71 0.65 0.11 1.15
N PRO A 72 1.99 0.05 1.34
CA PRO A 72 2.74 1.17 1.90
C PRO A 72 2.66 2.45 1.06
N ALA A 73 2.31 2.34 -0.22
CA ALA A 73 2.08 3.50 -1.09
C ALA A 73 0.99 4.45 -0.58
N GLU A 74 -0.02 3.92 0.14
CA GLU A 74 -1.13 4.70 0.69
C GLU A 74 -0.66 5.72 1.73
N GLN A 75 0.42 5.38 2.43
CA GLN A 75 1.02 6.25 3.45
C GLN A 75 2.16 7.09 2.85
N LEU A 76 3.00 6.49 2.00
CA LEU A 76 4.19 7.15 1.44
C LEU A 76 3.87 8.22 0.39
N TYR A 77 2.82 8.02 -0.41
CA TYR A 77 2.47 8.88 -1.55
C TYR A 77 1.09 9.52 -1.40
N LYS A 78 0.65 9.70 -0.16
CA LYS A 78 -0.71 10.18 0.18
C LYS A 78 -1.08 11.46 -0.57
N GLU A 79 -0.20 12.47 -0.56
CA GLU A 79 -0.49 13.78 -1.17
C GLU A 79 -0.57 13.69 -2.70
N GLU A 80 0.37 13.00 -3.35
CA GLU A 80 0.33 12.77 -4.79
C GLU A 80 -0.88 11.94 -5.21
N ALA A 81 -1.27 10.94 -4.42
CA ALA A 81 -2.46 10.13 -4.65
C ALA A 81 -3.75 10.96 -4.53
N LEU A 82 -3.86 11.80 -3.50
CA LEU A 82 -5.01 12.70 -3.34
C LEU A 82 -5.13 13.69 -4.50
N ALA A 83 -4.01 14.25 -4.96
CA ALA A 83 -4.00 15.14 -6.13
C ALA A 83 -4.41 14.42 -7.41
N ALA A 84 -3.94 13.17 -7.62
CA ALA A 84 -4.34 12.35 -8.75
C ALA A 84 -5.85 12.03 -8.70
N ILE A 85 -6.37 11.61 -7.54
CA ILE A 85 -7.81 11.34 -7.34
C ILE A 85 -8.65 12.60 -7.59
N ALA A 86 -8.21 13.76 -7.08
CA ALA A 86 -8.89 15.03 -7.32
C ALA A 86 -8.94 15.37 -8.82
N CYS A 87 -7.85 15.14 -9.55
CA CYS A 87 -7.84 15.30 -10.99
C CYS A 87 -8.84 14.34 -11.66
N LEU A 88 -8.79 13.05 -11.34
CA LEU A 88 -9.68 12.04 -11.93
C LEU A 88 -11.16 12.37 -11.66
N ALA A 89 -11.48 12.85 -10.46
CA ALA A 89 -12.83 13.25 -10.09
C ALA A 89 -13.33 14.49 -10.87
N GLN A 90 -12.43 15.42 -11.22
CA GLN A 90 -12.78 16.64 -11.97
C GLN A 90 -12.73 16.48 -13.49
N ARG A 91 -12.05 15.44 -13.98
CA ARG A 91 -11.67 15.27 -15.40
C ARG A 91 -12.22 13.97 -15.99
N ASP A 92 -13.43 13.58 -15.58
CA ASP A 92 -14.14 12.38 -16.06
C ASP A 92 -13.26 11.12 -16.09
N GLY A 93 -12.55 10.85 -14.99
CA GLY A 93 -11.66 9.70 -14.88
C GLY A 93 -10.32 9.88 -15.60
N GLY A 94 -9.94 11.12 -15.94
CA GLY A 94 -8.67 11.44 -16.60
C GLY A 94 -8.67 11.14 -18.09
N LYS A 95 -9.84 11.18 -18.73
CA LYS A 95 -9.99 10.99 -20.17
C LYS A 95 -9.06 11.93 -20.95
N ASP A 96 -8.55 11.47 -22.08
CA ASP A 96 -7.63 12.23 -22.95
C ASP A 96 -6.35 12.70 -22.23
N GLU A 97 -5.78 11.84 -21.35
CA GLU A 97 -4.52 12.08 -20.64
C GLU A 97 -4.53 13.29 -19.70
N GLN A 98 -5.71 13.77 -19.30
CA GLN A 98 -5.85 14.98 -18.47
C GLN A 98 -5.20 14.88 -17.08
N CYS A 99 -5.01 13.67 -16.57
CA CYS A 99 -4.36 13.41 -15.29
C CYS A 99 -2.96 12.78 -15.40
N ARG A 100 -2.41 12.71 -16.62
CA ARG A 100 -1.11 12.07 -16.90
C ARG A 100 0.01 12.61 -16.03
N TYR A 101 0.02 13.92 -15.78
CA TYR A 101 1.01 14.58 -14.92
C TYR A 101 1.14 13.93 -13.52
N TYR A 102 0.00 13.68 -12.84
CA TYR A 102 0.01 13.12 -11.50
C TYR A 102 0.34 11.63 -11.52
N ILE A 103 -0.15 10.90 -12.53
CA ILE A 103 0.10 9.47 -12.70
C ILE A 103 1.57 9.20 -13.02
N GLU A 104 2.18 9.96 -13.94
CA GLU A 104 3.61 9.87 -14.26
C GLU A 104 4.46 10.19 -13.02
N ARG A 105 4.10 11.22 -12.25
CA ARG A 105 4.83 11.56 -11.02
C ARG A 105 4.78 10.44 -10.00
N LEU A 106 3.62 9.84 -9.76
CA LEU A 106 3.47 8.67 -8.87
C LEU A 106 4.30 7.49 -9.37
N TYR A 107 4.27 7.21 -10.67
CA TYR A 107 5.05 6.14 -11.29
C TYR A 107 6.56 6.33 -11.10
N GLU A 108 7.06 7.54 -11.31
CA GLU A 108 8.49 7.87 -11.15
C GLU A 108 8.95 7.77 -9.68
N LEU A 109 8.10 8.21 -8.74
CA LEU A 109 8.35 8.09 -7.30
C LEU A 109 8.38 6.63 -6.83
N ALA A 110 7.46 5.81 -7.32
CA ALA A 110 7.36 4.40 -6.96
C ALA A 110 8.50 3.57 -7.56
N ASN A 111 8.91 3.86 -8.80
CA ASN A 111 9.91 3.08 -9.54
C ASN A 111 11.34 3.63 -9.44
N LYS A 112 11.57 4.69 -8.65
CA LYS A 112 12.89 5.26 -8.34
C LYS A 112 13.76 5.59 -9.56
N LYS A 113 13.27 6.41 -10.48
CA LYS A 113 14.17 7.07 -11.45
C LYS A 113 14.87 8.32 -10.88
N LYS A 114 14.43 8.86 -9.74
CA LYS A 114 15.15 9.84 -8.91
C LYS A 114 14.46 9.90 -7.54
N ALA A 115 15.23 10.01 -6.46
CA ALA A 115 14.65 10.55 -5.21
C ALA A 115 14.03 11.91 -5.56
N PRO A 116 12.80 12.24 -5.09
CA PRO A 116 12.19 13.52 -5.42
C PRO A 116 13.17 14.63 -5.04
N GLU A 117 13.58 15.45 -6.04
CA GLU A 117 14.34 16.64 -5.72
C GLU A 117 13.51 17.48 -4.75
N PRO A 118 14.12 18.02 -3.68
CA PRO A 118 13.38 18.79 -2.69
C PRO A 118 12.63 19.92 -3.40
N SER A 119 11.32 19.98 -3.17
CA SER A 119 10.43 20.99 -3.73
C SER A 119 10.99 22.40 -3.43
N MET A 120 10.64 23.41 -4.24
CA MET A 120 11.08 24.79 -3.97
C MET A 120 10.68 25.27 -2.56
N VAL A 121 9.59 24.74 -2.01
CA VAL A 121 9.15 24.97 -0.63
C VAL A 121 10.12 24.36 0.38
N SER A 122 10.61 23.13 0.13
CA SER A 122 11.65 22.48 0.95
C SER A 122 12.99 23.23 0.88
N ARG A 123 13.38 23.76 -0.29
CA ARG A 123 14.57 24.60 -0.44
C ARG A 123 14.43 25.94 0.29
N ALA A 124 13.27 26.59 0.20
CA ALA A 124 12.97 27.85 0.90
C ALA A 124 12.97 27.67 2.42
N GLY A 125 12.37 26.60 2.93
CA GLY A 125 12.41 26.27 4.36
C GLY A 125 13.84 26.07 4.87
N THR A 126 14.65 25.31 4.14
CA THR A 126 16.06 25.06 4.51
C THR A 126 16.90 26.34 4.51
N LEU A 127 16.61 27.27 3.60
CA LEU A 127 17.30 28.57 3.52
C LEU A 127 16.85 29.51 4.65
N ALA A 128 15.56 29.53 4.99
CA ALA A 128 15.05 30.25 6.16
C ALA A 128 15.64 29.73 7.48
N TYR A 129 15.74 28.41 7.66
CA TYR A 129 16.38 27.81 8.84
C TYR A 129 17.88 28.13 8.94
N LYS A 130 18.59 28.17 7.80
CA LYS A 130 20.02 28.58 7.76
C LYS A 130 20.21 30.06 8.07
N VAL A 131 19.35 30.94 7.56
CA VAL A 131 19.40 32.39 7.81
C VAL A 131 19.02 32.71 9.26
N LEU A 132 18.11 31.94 9.86
CA LEU A 132 17.69 32.11 11.25
C LEU A 132 18.59 31.39 12.27
N GLY A 133 19.68 30.73 11.83
CA GLY A 133 20.65 30.10 12.72
C GLY A 133 20.11 28.91 13.54
N ILE A 134 18.97 28.34 13.16
CA ILE A 134 18.35 27.24 13.89
C ILE A 134 18.91 25.92 13.35
N TYR A 135 19.91 25.37 14.05
CA TYR A 135 20.44 24.04 13.73
C TYR A 135 19.42 22.96 14.13
N LYS A 136 18.96 22.17 13.14
CA LYS A 136 18.18 20.95 13.38
C LYS A 136 19.14 19.90 13.96
N LYS A 137 18.95 19.53 15.22
CA LYS A 137 19.66 18.42 15.87
C LYS A 137 19.39 17.15 15.04
N SER A 138 20.47 16.54 14.53
CA SER A 138 20.40 15.28 13.79
C SER A 138 19.80 14.19 14.67
N GLU A 139 18.64 13.67 14.28
CA GLU A 139 18.10 12.45 14.84
C GLU A 139 18.88 11.29 14.22
N SER A 140 19.67 10.64 15.07
CA SER A 140 20.52 9.50 14.75
C SER A 140 19.70 8.36 14.16
N ALA A 141 20.15 7.85 13.01
CA ALA A 141 19.72 6.56 12.47
C ALA A 141 19.99 5.44 13.50
N PRO A 142 19.10 4.43 13.63
CA PRO A 142 19.42 3.24 14.40
C PRO A 142 20.50 2.43 13.66
N ALA A 143 21.46 1.95 14.45
CA ALA A 143 22.51 1.03 14.01
C ALA A 143 21.95 -0.37 13.69
N GLN A 144 22.72 -1.06 12.86
CA GLN A 144 22.66 -2.47 12.40
C GLN A 144 21.83 -3.45 13.25
#